data_AF-A0A8C2US59-F1
#
_entry.id   AF-A0A8C2US59-F1
#
_cell.length_a   1.000
_cell.length_b   1.000
_cell.length_c   1.000
_cell.angle_alpha   90.00
_cell.angle_beta   90.00
_cell.angle_gamma   90.00
#
_symmetry.space_group_name_H-M   'P 1'
#
loop_
_entity.id
_entity.type
_entity.pdbx_description
1 polymer ?
#
loop_
_entity_poly.entity_id
_entity_poly.type
_entity_poly.pdbx_seq_one_letter_code
_entity_poly.pdbx_strand_id
1 'polypeptide(L)'
;MAGIRKLGLAEALALGPGWRHACHALLYAPDPGMLFGRIPLRYAVLMQMRFDGRLGFPGGFVDSQDSTLEDGLNRELREELGEAVSAFSVGRTDYRSSHAGARPRVVTHFYAKRLTLEQLQAVEAGAPRAKDHGLEVLGMVRVPLYTLRDGVGGLPAFLENSFIGAAREQLLEALQDLGLLEPASVPGLQTRVHR
;
A
#
# COMPACT_ATOMS: atom_id res chain seq x y z
N MET A 1 5.81 13.85 16.84
CA MET A 1 5.82 12.40 16.51
C MET A 1 7.26 11.93 16.53
N ALA A 2 7.59 10.85 17.23
CA ALA A 2 8.93 10.27 17.14
C ALA A 2 9.18 9.83 15.70
N GLY A 3 10.19 10.43 15.05
CA GLY A 3 10.34 10.41 13.60
C GLY A 3 10.46 8.99 13.03
N ILE A 4 9.64 8.69 12.02
CA ILE A 4 9.81 7.52 11.18
C ILE A 4 11.06 7.76 10.33
N ARG A 5 12.05 6.88 10.42
CA ARG A 5 13.33 7.01 9.70
C ARG A 5 13.37 6.05 8.52
N LYS A 6 13.68 6.55 7.32
CA LYS A 6 13.97 5.74 6.13
C LYS A 6 15.33 5.05 6.30
N LEU A 7 15.39 3.76 5.97
CA LEU A 7 16.58 2.92 6.06
C LEU A 7 16.90 2.31 4.68
N GLY A 8 18.20 2.08 4.43
CA GLY A 8 18.60 1.21 3.33
C GLY A 8 18.22 -0.25 3.63
N LEU A 9 17.97 -1.07 2.61
CA LEU A 9 17.56 -2.46 2.83
C LEU A 9 18.60 -3.27 3.62
N ALA A 10 19.89 -3.12 3.29
CA ALA A 10 20.96 -3.80 4.02
C ALA A 10 21.05 -3.35 5.49
N GLU A 11 20.84 -2.05 5.75
CA GLU A 11 20.78 -1.50 7.12
C GLU A 11 19.57 -2.06 7.88
N ALA A 12 18.41 -2.14 7.24
CA ALA A 12 17.19 -2.69 7.82
C ALA A 12 17.33 -4.18 8.17
N LEU A 13 17.96 -4.97 7.29
CA LEU A 13 18.21 -6.40 7.51
C LEU A 13 19.30 -6.67 8.57
N ALA A 14 20.18 -5.71 8.83
CA ALA A 14 21.20 -5.79 9.87
C ALA A 14 20.68 -5.41 11.26
N LEU A 15 19.40 -5.05 11.40
CA LEU A 15 18.79 -4.76 12.69
C LEU A 15 18.79 -6.02 13.56
N GLY A 16 19.09 -5.85 14.86
CA GLY A 16 19.21 -6.96 15.80
C GLY A 16 17.88 -7.69 16.07
N PRO A 17 17.91 -8.87 16.71
CA PRO A 17 16.76 -9.78 16.86
C PRO A 17 15.56 -9.22 17.65
N GLY A 18 15.72 -8.08 18.31
CA GLY A 18 14.62 -7.37 18.97
C GLY A 18 13.78 -6.49 18.02
N TRP A 19 14.08 -6.48 16.73
CA TRP A 19 13.31 -5.80 15.70
C TRP A 19 12.39 -6.79 14.98
N ARG A 20 11.13 -6.41 14.83
CA ARG A 20 10.17 -7.15 14.01
C ARG A 20 10.08 -6.52 12.62
N HIS A 21 9.93 -7.36 11.62
CA HIS A 21 9.82 -6.95 10.23
C HIS A 21 8.37 -7.11 9.79
N ALA A 22 7.82 -6.08 9.16
CA ALA A 22 6.53 -6.16 8.48
C ALA A 22 6.72 -5.78 7.02
N CYS A 23 5.99 -6.42 6.12
CA CYS A 23 6.03 -6.17 4.70
C CYS A 23 4.65 -5.79 4.21
N HIS A 24 4.56 -4.75 3.39
CA HIS A 24 3.30 -4.34 2.76
C HIS A 24 3.50 -4.08 1.27
N ALA A 25 2.45 -4.31 0.48
CA ALA A 25 2.48 -4.16 -0.97
C ALA A 25 1.43 -3.18 -1.49
N LEU A 26 1.87 -2.22 -2.30
CA LEU A 26 1.02 -1.48 -3.22
C LEU A 26 0.80 -2.35 -4.46
N LEU A 27 -0.42 -2.85 -4.63
CA LEU A 27 -0.85 -3.54 -5.84
C LEU A 27 -1.55 -2.52 -6.76
N TYR A 28 -1.08 -2.39 -8.00
CA TYR A 28 -1.65 -1.42 -8.94
C TYR A 28 -1.69 -1.93 -10.38
N ALA A 29 -2.63 -1.41 -11.17
CA ALA A 29 -2.78 -1.73 -12.58
C ALA A 29 -3.16 -0.49 -13.40
N PRO A 30 -2.74 -0.38 -14.67
CA PRO A 30 -3.31 0.61 -15.59
C PRO A 30 -4.82 0.42 -15.71
N ASP A 31 -5.57 1.51 -15.64
CA ASP A 31 -7.03 1.52 -15.74
C ASP A 31 -7.45 2.52 -16.83
N PRO A 32 -7.90 2.03 -18.01
CA PRO A 32 -8.36 2.87 -19.11
C PRO A 32 -9.75 3.47 -18.86
N GLY A 33 -10.38 3.18 -17.72
CA GLY A 33 -11.70 3.64 -17.38
C GLY A 33 -11.81 5.16 -17.24
N MET A 34 -13.03 5.65 -17.41
CA MET A 34 -13.39 7.06 -17.33
C MET A 34 -14.52 7.25 -16.33
N LEU A 35 -14.25 7.92 -15.21
CA LEU A 35 -15.27 8.32 -14.25
C LEU A 35 -16.20 9.36 -14.92
N PHE A 36 -17.51 9.11 -14.85
CA PHE A 36 -18.54 9.91 -15.52
C PHE A 36 -18.30 10.11 -17.03
N GLY A 37 -17.60 9.17 -17.68
CA GLY A 37 -17.27 9.23 -19.10
C GLY A 37 -16.29 10.33 -19.51
N ARG A 38 -15.67 11.06 -18.55
CA ARG A 38 -14.86 12.25 -18.86
C ARG A 38 -13.62 12.46 -17.99
N ILE A 39 -13.52 11.78 -16.85
CA ILE A 39 -12.36 11.91 -15.94
C ILE A 39 -11.56 10.61 -16.01
N PRO A 40 -10.32 10.62 -16.53
CA PRO A 40 -9.51 9.41 -16.63
C PRO A 40 -9.12 8.88 -15.25
N LEU A 41 -9.31 7.58 -15.03
CA LEU A 41 -8.88 6.89 -13.81
C LEU A 41 -7.35 6.74 -13.75
N ARG A 42 -6.74 6.49 -14.91
CA ARG A 42 -5.31 6.23 -15.14
C ARG A 42 -4.82 4.91 -14.55
N TYR A 43 -4.90 4.76 -13.24
CA TYR A 43 -4.48 3.54 -12.54
C TYR A 43 -5.46 3.20 -11.43
N ALA A 44 -5.67 1.90 -11.23
CA ALA A 44 -6.27 1.35 -10.03
C ALA A 44 -5.14 1.02 -9.04
N VAL A 45 -5.25 1.50 -7.80
CA VAL A 45 -4.31 1.21 -6.71
C VAL A 45 -5.12 0.69 -5.54
N LEU A 46 -4.71 -0.45 -4.96
CA LEU A 46 -5.41 -1.06 -3.84
C LEU A 46 -4.86 -0.63 -2.48
N MET A 47 -5.77 -0.29 -1.59
CA MET A 47 -5.56 -0.21 -0.14
C MET A 47 -6.69 -0.96 0.57
N GLN A 48 -6.58 -1.11 1.89
CA GLN A 48 -7.59 -1.80 2.69
C GLN A 48 -7.92 -1.03 3.97
N MET A 49 -9.18 -1.12 4.38
CA MET A 49 -9.61 -0.75 5.74
C MET A 49 -9.20 -1.86 6.70
N ARG A 50 -8.44 -1.51 7.72
CA ARG A 50 -7.98 -2.44 8.76
C ARG A 50 -8.96 -2.49 9.92
N PHE A 51 -8.84 -3.53 10.76
CA PHE A 51 -9.63 -3.70 11.98
C PHE A 51 -9.60 -2.49 12.94
N ASP A 52 -8.52 -1.71 12.92
CA ASP A 52 -8.34 -0.53 13.77
C ASP A 52 -8.91 0.77 13.16
N GLY A 53 -9.69 0.65 12.08
CA GLY A 53 -10.39 1.77 11.45
C GLY A 53 -9.48 2.68 10.61
N ARG A 54 -8.28 2.22 10.26
CA ARG A 54 -7.30 2.97 9.47
C ARG A 54 -7.06 2.33 8.10
N LEU A 55 -6.80 3.17 7.10
CA LEU A 55 -6.37 2.73 5.78
C LEU A 55 -4.90 2.29 5.80
N GLY A 56 -4.61 1.16 5.17
CA GLY A 56 -3.27 0.62 5.01
C GLY A 56 -3.12 -0.18 3.73
N PHE A 57 -1.91 -0.67 3.48
CA PHE A 57 -1.62 -1.60 2.40
C PHE A 57 -1.70 -3.05 2.91
N PRO A 58 -2.08 -4.00 2.04
CA PRO A 58 -2.10 -5.40 2.40
C PRO A 58 -0.69 -5.94 2.67
N GLY A 59 -0.63 -6.93 3.54
CA GLY A 59 0.58 -7.54 4.09
C GLY A 59 0.68 -7.34 5.61
N GLY A 60 1.62 -8.07 6.22
CA GLY A 60 1.71 -8.16 7.68
C GLY A 60 3.13 -8.43 8.16
N PHE A 61 3.24 -9.06 9.32
CA PHE A 61 4.53 -9.38 9.92
C PHE A 61 5.18 -10.59 9.25
N VAL A 62 6.50 -10.53 9.10
CA VAL A 62 7.31 -11.68 8.70
C VAL A 62 7.54 -12.55 9.93
N ASP A 63 7.26 -13.85 9.81
CA ASP A 63 7.47 -14.85 10.86
C ASP A 63 8.87 -15.45 10.76
N SER A 64 9.35 -15.99 11.88
CA SER A 64 10.54 -16.84 12.01
C SER A 64 10.60 -18.04 11.06
N GLN A 65 9.46 -18.47 10.52
CA GLN A 65 9.38 -19.59 9.57
C GLN A 65 9.55 -19.13 8.11
N ASP A 66 9.44 -17.84 7.83
CA ASP A 66 9.59 -17.29 6.48
C ASP A 66 11.09 -17.23 6.13
N SER A 67 11.46 -17.79 4.97
CA SER A 67 12.87 -17.82 4.55
C SER A 67 13.38 -16.46 4.08
N THR A 68 12.47 -15.59 3.62
CA THR A 68 12.75 -14.23 3.15
C THR A 68 11.63 -13.26 3.49
N LEU A 69 11.89 -11.95 3.38
CA LEU A 69 10.86 -10.91 3.49
C LEU A 69 9.74 -11.11 2.46
N GLU A 70 10.11 -11.53 1.25
CA GLU A 70 9.18 -11.78 0.16
C GLU A 70 8.30 -13.00 0.43
N ASP A 71 8.84 -14.07 1.02
CA ASP A 71 8.03 -15.25 1.38
C ASP A 71 6.95 -14.90 2.40
N GLY A 72 7.33 -14.17 3.45
CA GLY A 72 6.39 -13.66 4.45
C GLY A 72 5.35 -12.72 3.84
N LEU A 73 5.78 -11.80 2.98
CA LEU A 73 4.85 -10.90 2.28
C LEU A 73 3.84 -11.69 1.43
N ASN A 74 4.28 -12.63 0.60
CA ASN A 74 3.37 -13.39 -0.27
C ASN A 74 2.42 -14.30 0.53
N ARG A 75 2.87 -14.83 1.68
CA ARG A 75 2.01 -15.55 2.63
C ARG A 75 0.91 -14.64 3.17
N GLU A 76 1.29 -13.49 3.76
CA GLU A 76 0.35 -12.50 4.31
C GLU A 76 -0.65 -12.01 3.25
N LEU A 77 -0.18 -11.72 2.02
CA LEU A 77 -1.07 -11.33 0.93
C LEU A 77 -2.11 -12.42 0.60
N ARG A 78 -1.75 -13.70 0.69
CA ARG A 78 -2.70 -14.80 0.45
C ARG A 78 -3.73 -14.91 1.58
N GLU A 79 -3.31 -14.72 2.82
CA GLU A 79 -4.20 -14.75 3.99
C GLU A 79 -5.22 -13.59 3.94
N GLU A 80 -4.76 -12.37 3.60
CA GLU A 80 -5.60 -11.17 3.57
C GLU A 80 -6.45 -11.01 2.30
N LEU A 81 -5.95 -11.46 1.14
CA LEU A 81 -6.58 -11.18 -0.17
C LEU A 81 -7.09 -12.44 -0.90
N GLY A 82 -6.78 -13.63 -0.40
CA GLY A 82 -7.25 -14.90 -0.94
C GLY A 82 -6.49 -15.41 -2.17
N GLU A 83 -6.97 -16.52 -2.75
CA GLU A 83 -6.23 -17.31 -3.75
C GLU A 83 -5.87 -16.57 -5.06
N ALA A 84 -6.56 -15.48 -5.39
CA ALA A 84 -6.27 -14.72 -6.60
C ALA A 84 -4.83 -14.17 -6.62
N VAL A 85 -4.21 -13.95 -5.45
CA VAL A 85 -2.82 -13.48 -5.40
C VAL A 85 -1.82 -14.53 -5.89
N SER A 86 -2.19 -15.83 -5.88
CA SER A 86 -1.33 -16.91 -6.38
C SER A 86 -1.07 -16.81 -7.91
N ALA A 87 -1.77 -15.93 -8.62
CA ALA A 87 -1.52 -15.60 -10.03
C ALA A 87 -0.28 -14.72 -10.24
N PHE A 88 0.32 -14.17 -9.17
CA PHE A 88 1.55 -13.40 -9.21
C PHE A 88 2.39 -13.63 -7.94
N SER A 89 3.60 -13.10 -7.94
CA SER A 89 4.43 -13.04 -6.74
C SER A 89 5.08 -11.68 -6.62
N VAL A 90 5.14 -11.16 -5.39
CA VAL A 90 5.93 -9.97 -5.08
C VAL A 90 7.36 -10.40 -4.83
N GLY A 91 8.29 -9.89 -5.63
CA GLY A 91 9.71 -10.25 -5.57
C GLY A 91 10.59 -9.09 -5.12
N ARG A 92 11.90 -9.36 -4.98
CA ARG A 92 12.89 -8.35 -4.57
C ARG A 92 12.93 -7.12 -5.49
N THR A 93 12.66 -7.29 -6.78
CA THR A 93 12.59 -6.17 -7.75
C THR A 93 11.41 -5.23 -7.49
N ASP A 94 10.41 -5.68 -6.75
CA ASP A 94 9.24 -4.89 -6.38
C ASP A 94 9.50 -4.06 -5.10
N TYR A 95 10.62 -4.26 -4.41
CA TYR A 95 11.00 -3.49 -3.21
C TYR A 95 11.18 -1.99 -3.52
N ARG A 96 10.75 -1.13 -2.59
CA ARG A 96 10.85 0.33 -2.70
C ARG A 96 11.56 0.97 -1.53
N SER A 97 11.14 0.67 -0.30
CA SER A 97 11.67 1.37 0.87
C SER A 97 11.53 0.57 2.15
N SER A 98 12.32 0.95 3.16
CA SER A 98 12.20 0.46 4.53
C SER A 98 12.11 1.64 5.48
N HIS A 99 11.20 1.56 6.45
CA HIS A 99 10.98 2.61 7.44
C HIS A 99 10.97 2.02 8.85
N ALA A 100 11.73 2.62 9.75
CA ALA A 100 11.77 2.21 11.15
C ALA A 100 11.16 3.29 12.04
N GLY A 101 10.23 2.87 12.92
CA GLY A 101 9.73 3.69 14.01
C GLY A 101 10.67 3.66 15.21
N ALA A 102 10.70 4.73 16.01
CA ALA A 102 11.50 4.77 17.24
C ALA A 102 10.97 3.78 18.30
N ARG A 103 9.64 3.64 18.42
CA ARG A 103 8.93 2.61 19.19
C ARG A 103 7.53 2.37 18.58
N PRO A 104 7.03 1.13 18.53
CA PRO A 104 7.72 -0.13 18.83
C PRO A 104 8.89 -0.41 17.85
N ARG A 105 9.78 -1.36 18.18
CA ARG A 105 10.92 -1.77 17.32
C ARG A 105 10.42 -2.57 16.12
N VAL A 106 9.76 -1.89 15.20
CA VAL A 106 9.22 -2.44 13.96
C VAL A 106 9.85 -1.70 12.79
N VAL A 107 10.34 -2.46 11.82
CA VAL A 107 10.71 -1.96 10.51
C VAL A 107 9.66 -2.43 9.51
N THR A 108 9.15 -1.49 8.71
CA THR A 108 8.18 -1.77 7.65
C THR A 108 8.86 -1.68 6.30
N HIS A 109 8.78 -2.76 5.54
CA HIS A 109 9.26 -2.87 4.17
C HIS A 109 8.11 -2.66 3.21
N PHE A 110 8.35 -1.88 2.17
CA PHE A 110 7.32 -1.50 1.21
C PHE A 110 7.69 -1.96 -0.18
N TYR A 111 6.71 -2.56 -0.85
CA TYR A 111 6.81 -3.11 -2.19
C TYR A 111 5.74 -2.48 -3.08
N ALA A 112 6.00 -2.38 -4.38
CA ALA A 112 5.01 -1.95 -5.36
C ALA A 112 5.01 -2.91 -6.55
N LYS A 113 3.89 -3.61 -6.75
CA LYS A 113 3.70 -4.61 -7.79
C LYS A 113 2.71 -4.11 -8.83
N ARG A 114 3.18 -4.02 -10.08
CA ARG A 114 2.33 -3.77 -11.24
C ARG A 114 1.65 -5.07 -11.68
N LEU A 115 0.34 -5.03 -11.85
CA LEU A 115 -0.52 -6.10 -12.31
C LEU A 115 -1.22 -5.70 -13.61
N THR A 116 -1.88 -6.66 -14.26
CA THR A 116 -2.95 -6.34 -15.21
C THR A 116 -4.22 -5.91 -14.46
N LEU A 117 -5.14 -5.22 -15.14
CA LEU A 117 -6.39 -4.79 -14.51
C LEU A 117 -7.26 -6.00 -14.11
N GLU A 118 -7.23 -7.06 -14.91
CA GLU A 118 -7.95 -8.31 -14.66
C GLU A 118 -7.41 -9.02 -13.42
N GLN A 119 -6.09 -9.07 -13.25
CA GLN A 119 -5.47 -9.61 -12.03
C GLN A 119 -5.88 -8.81 -10.80
N LEU A 120 -5.88 -7.48 -10.88
CA LEU A 120 -6.26 -6.61 -9.77
C LEU A 120 -7.75 -6.77 -9.42
N GLN A 121 -8.63 -6.87 -10.42
CA GLN A 121 -10.06 -7.16 -10.24
C GLN A 121 -10.31 -8.55 -9.64
N ALA A 122 -9.52 -9.56 -10.04
CA ALA A 122 -9.61 -10.90 -9.45
C ALA A 122 -9.24 -10.89 -7.96
N VAL A 123 -8.23 -10.10 -7.58
CA VAL A 123 -7.89 -9.87 -6.16
C VAL A 123 -9.07 -9.24 -5.42
N GLU A 124 -9.67 -8.16 -5.94
CA GLU A 124 -10.83 -7.53 -5.30
C GLU A 124 -12.03 -8.48 -5.18
N ALA A 125 -12.30 -9.29 -6.20
CA ALA A 125 -13.39 -10.27 -6.18
C ALA A 125 -13.12 -11.47 -5.25
N GLY A 126 -11.84 -11.75 -4.97
CA GLY A 126 -11.40 -12.81 -4.06
C GLY A 126 -11.40 -12.38 -2.60
N ALA A 127 -10.97 -11.14 -2.32
CA ALA A 127 -10.68 -10.65 -0.97
C ALA A 127 -11.83 -10.80 0.04
N PRO A 128 -13.12 -10.62 -0.29
CA PRO A 128 -14.22 -10.85 0.65
C PRO A 128 -14.37 -12.30 1.14
N ARG A 129 -13.70 -13.26 0.49
CA ARG A 129 -13.69 -14.68 0.87
C ARG A 129 -12.35 -15.11 1.48
N ALA A 130 -11.41 -14.17 1.63
CA ALA A 130 -10.12 -14.43 2.24
C ALA A 130 -10.27 -14.73 3.73
N LYS A 131 -9.26 -15.39 4.30
CA LYS A 131 -9.25 -15.84 5.69
C LYS A 131 -9.48 -14.68 6.67
N ASP A 132 -8.88 -13.53 6.38
CA ASP A 132 -8.86 -12.40 7.31
C ASP A 132 -9.97 -11.37 7.07
N HIS A 133 -10.84 -11.63 6.09
CA HIS A 133 -11.98 -10.75 5.80
C HIS A 133 -12.99 -10.74 6.94
N GLY A 134 -13.36 -9.55 7.40
CA GLY A 134 -14.25 -9.35 8.55
C GLY A 134 -13.56 -9.50 9.90
N LEU A 135 -12.24 -9.78 9.91
CA LEU A 135 -11.39 -9.85 11.10
C LEU A 135 -10.36 -8.73 11.05
N GLU A 136 -9.16 -9.00 10.52
CA GLU A 136 -8.08 -8.02 10.42
C GLU A 136 -8.29 -7.03 9.27
N VAL A 137 -9.01 -7.46 8.23
CA VAL A 137 -9.31 -6.69 7.01
C VAL A 137 -10.82 -6.49 6.88
N LEU A 138 -11.24 -5.21 6.86
CA LEU A 138 -12.66 -4.83 6.80
C LEU A 138 -13.14 -4.49 5.39
N GLY A 139 -12.25 -4.42 4.40
CA GLY A 139 -12.61 -4.25 3.00
C GLY A 139 -11.57 -3.53 2.17
N MET A 140 -11.51 -3.88 0.89
CA MET A 140 -10.63 -3.25 -0.10
C MET A 140 -11.22 -1.94 -0.60
N VAL A 141 -10.35 -0.97 -0.90
CA VAL A 141 -10.70 0.29 -1.54
C VAL A 141 -9.70 0.60 -2.66
N ARG A 142 -10.19 1.20 -3.75
CA ARG A 142 -9.33 1.79 -4.78
C ARG A 142 -9.00 3.24 -4.42
N VAL A 143 -7.74 3.63 -4.57
CA VAL A 143 -7.31 5.04 -4.41
C VAL A 143 -7.77 5.86 -5.63
N PRO A 144 -8.55 6.94 -5.45
CA PRO A 144 -8.99 7.79 -6.56
C PRO A 144 -7.87 8.76 -6.98
N LEU A 145 -7.11 8.45 -8.04
CA LEU A 145 -5.95 9.27 -8.47
C LEU A 145 -6.29 10.54 -9.27
N TYR A 146 -7.57 10.85 -9.40
CA TYR A 146 -8.10 12.05 -10.02
C TYR A 146 -8.42 13.11 -8.96
N THR A 147 -8.54 14.36 -9.40
CA THR A 147 -9.08 15.46 -8.59
C THR A 147 -10.29 16.04 -9.31
N LEU A 148 -11.41 16.18 -8.60
CA LEU A 148 -12.62 16.78 -9.14
C LEU A 148 -12.47 18.29 -9.31
N ARG A 149 -13.42 18.92 -10.02
CA ARG A 149 -13.38 20.36 -10.34
C ARG A 149 -13.44 21.27 -9.12
N ASP A 150 -13.94 20.77 -7.99
CA ASP A 150 -13.97 21.49 -6.72
C ASP A 150 -12.57 21.58 -6.06
N GLY A 151 -11.57 20.89 -6.61
CA GLY A 151 -10.21 20.83 -6.07
C GLY A 151 -10.07 19.95 -4.82
N VAL A 152 -11.15 19.31 -4.37
CA VAL A 152 -11.21 18.55 -3.10
C VAL A 152 -11.55 17.09 -3.35
N GLY A 153 -12.58 16.80 -4.16
CA GLY A 153 -13.01 15.43 -4.40
C GLY A 153 -11.95 14.59 -5.12
N GLY A 154 -11.86 13.30 -4.79
CA GLY A 154 -10.87 12.37 -5.33
C GLY A 154 -9.66 12.23 -4.41
N LEU A 155 -8.43 12.30 -4.95
CA LEU A 155 -7.20 12.08 -4.21
C LEU A 155 -7.05 13.01 -2.99
N PRO A 156 -7.33 14.33 -3.06
CA PRO A 156 -7.18 15.20 -1.91
C PRO A 156 -8.07 14.77 -0.73
N ALA A 157 -9.37 14.56 -0.95
CA ALA A 157 -10.28 14.05 0.06
C ALA A 157 -9.89 12.64 0.57
N PHE A 158 -9.37 11.77 -0.31
CA PHE A 158 -8.89 10.46 0.10
C PHE A 158 -7.74 10.55 1.11
N LEU A 159 -6.79 11.49 0.90
CA LEU A 159 -5.63 11.68 1.76
C LEU A 159 -5.93 12.33 3.12
N GLU A 160 -7.16 12.82 3.33
CA GLU A 160 -7.66 13.29 4.63
C GLU A 160 -8.23 12.15 5.50
N ASN A 161 -8.28 10.91 4.98
CA ASN A 161 -8.64 9.74 5.80
C ASN A 161 -7.55 9.43 6.85
N SER A 162 -7.90 8.58 7.81
CA SER A 162 -6.94 8.07 8.79
C SER A 162 -6.11 6.92 8.20
N PHE A 163 -4.78 7.05 8.20
CA PHE A 163 -3.85 6.04 7.70
C PHE A 163 -3.05 5.40 8.85
N ILE A 164 -2.69 4.13 8.69
CA ILE A 164 -1.81 3.44 9.64
C ILE A 164 -0.34 3.81 9.38
N GLY A 165 0.41 4.10 10.45
CA GLY A 165 1.86 4.28 10.38
C GLY A 165 2.30 5.24 9.27
N ALA A 166 3.16 4.74 8.37
CA ALA A 166 3.69 5.48 7.22
C ALA A 166 2.93 5.20 5.91
N ALA A 167 1.74 4.57 5.94
CA ALA A 167 1.05 4.14 4.72
C ALA A 167 0.69 5.32 3.80
N ARG A 168 0.39 6.50 4.38
CA ARG A 168 0.11 7.71 3.60
C ARG A 168 1.36 8.20 2.87
N GLU A 169 2.49 8.25 3.57
CA GLU A 169 3.78 8.66 3.00
C GLU A 169 4.25 7.66 1.94
N GLN A 170 4.13 6.36 2.21
CA GLN A 170 4.43 5.28 1.27
C GLN A 170 3.59 5.38 -0.01
N LEU A 171 2.30 5.70 0.12
CA LEU A 171 1.43 5.95 -1.03
C LEU A 171 1.97 7.13 -1.85
N LEU A 172 2.22 8.28 -1.22
CA LEU A 172 2.68 9.49 -1.92
C LEU A 172 4.03 9.29 -2.61
N GLU A 173 5.00 8.67 -1.91
CA GLU A 173 6.31 8.33 -2.48
C GLU A 173 6.16 7.41 -3.70
N ALA A 174 5.37 6.33 -3.59
CA ALA A 174 5.20 5.40 -4.70
C ALA A 174 4.45 6.02 -5.88
N LEU A 175 3.42 6.85 -5.63
CA LEU A 175 2.70 7.56 -6.68
C LEU A 175 3.63 8.50 -7.47
N GLN A 176 4.58 9.15 -6.79
CA GLN A 176 5.58 10.00 -7.40
C GLN A 176 6.64 9.19 -8.16
N ASP A 177 7.27 8.21 -7.50
CA ASP A 177 8.39 7.43 -8.04
C ASP A 177 7.96 6.58 -9.26
N LEU A 178 6.73 6.08 -9.27
CA LEU A 178 6.18 5.30 -10.37
C LEU A 178 5.53 6.16 -11.46
N GLY A 179 5.48 7.49 -11.29
CA GLY A 179 4.86 8.40 -12.26
C GLY A 179 3.36 8.17 -12.46
N LEU A 180 2.64 7.81 -11.40
CA LEU A 180 1.20 7.51 -11.46
C LEU A 180 0.32 8.77 -11.37
N LEU A 181 0.93 9.89 -10.97
CA LEU A 181 0.32 11.21 -10.94
C LEU A 181 0.79 12.06 -12.11
N GLU A 182 -0.09 12.93 -12.60
CA GLU A 182 0.32 14.01 -13.48
C GLU A 182 1.33 14.92 -12.76
N PRO A 183 2.40 15.40 -13.42
CA PRO A 183 3.42 16.24 -12.80
C PRO A 183 2.88 17.48 -12.08
N ALA A 184 1.78 18.05 -12.57
CA ALA A 184 1.13 19.23 -12.00
C ALA A 184 0.36 18.95 -10.67
N SER A 185 0.11 17.68 -10.34
CA SER A 185 -0.69 17.28 -9.16
C SER A 185 0.14 17.12 -7.89
N VAL A 186 1.46 16.95 -8.01
CA VAL A 186 2.36 16.58 -6.90
C VAL A 186 2.64 17.73 -5.90
N PRO A 187 2.88 18.99 -6.32
CA PRO A 187 3.28 20.06 -5.40
C PRO A 187 2.19 20.45 -4.38
N GLY A 188 0.90 20.28 -4.74
CA GLY A 188 -0.24 20.64 -3.88
C GLY A 188 -0.62 19.60 -2.82
N LEU A 189 -0.11 18.37 -2.92
CA LEU A 189 -0.45 17.27 -2.01
C LEU A 189 0.47 17.19 -0.78
N GLN A 190 1.64 17.84 -0.84
CA GLN A 190 2.65 17.83 0.23
C GLN A 190 2.37 18.85 1.35
N THR A 191 1.39 19.76 1.21
CA THR A 191 1.37 21.03 1.97
C THR A 191 0.25 21.23 3.00
N ARG A 192 -0.46 20.19 3.45
CA ARG A 192 -1.38 20.34 4.60
C ARG A 192 -1.05 19.38 5.72
N VAL A 193 0.10 19.62 6.35
CA VAL A 193 0.28 19.24 7.76
C VAL A 193 -0.62 20.18 8.55
N HIS A 194 -1.62 19.62 9.25
CA HIS A 194 -2.57 20.37 10.07
C HIS A 194 -1.88 21.42 10.95
N ARG A 195 -2.40 22.65 10.91
CA ARG A 195 -2.36 23.56 12.07
C ARG A 195 -3.37 23.07 13.10
#